data_AF-A0A3D5MHP7-F1
#
_entry.id   AF-A0A3D5MHP7-F1
#
_cell.length_a   1.000
_cell.length_b   1.000
_cell.length_c   1.000
_cell.angle_alpha   90.00
_cell.angle_beta   90.00
_cell.angle_gamma   90.00
#
_symmetry.space_group_name_H-M   'P 1'
#
loop_
_entity.id
_entity.type
_entity.pdbx_description
1 polymer ?
#
loop_
_entity_poly.entity_id
_entity_poly.type
_entity_poly.pdbx_seq_one_letter_code
_entity_poly.pdbx_strand_id
1 'polypeptide(L)'
;MQPNHNADVRDVVVTGAQLRAARGLLNMSVSDLAERTGLALNTVRKAESTNAAAPVTAANAKLLTSTLEAAGVMFIPAGTHGAGVQLRSPDQEPLKRRRVAK
;
A
#
# COMPACT_ATOMS: atom_id res chain seq x y z
N MET A 1 12.83 -5.62 -37.00
CA MET A 1 13.06 -4.81 -35.80
C MET A 1 11.77 -4.78 -35.00
N GLN A 2 11.55 -5.71 -34.07
CA GLN A 2 10.42 -5.60 -33.14
C GLN A 2 10.82 -4.61 -32.03
N PRO A 3 9.95 -3.68 -31.59
CA PRO A 3 10.27 -2.80 -30.48
C PRO A 3 10.28 -3.62 -29.18
N ASN A 4 11.43 -3.59 -28.51
CA ASN A 4 11.65 -4.18 -27.20
C ASN A 4 10.67 -3.55 -26.19
N HIS A 5 9.60 -4.26 -25.83
CA HIS A 5 8.61 -3.84 -24.83
C HIS A 5 9.09 -4.03 -23.38
N ASN A 6 10.40 -3.98 -23.13
CA ASN A 6 10.96 -4.10 -21.78
C ASN A 6 11.27 -2.73 -21.17
N ALA A 7 10.30 -1.82 -21.20
CA ALA A 7 10.37 -0.55 -20.50
C ALA A 7 9.52 -0.63 -19.24
N ASP A 8 10.21 -0.61 -18.10
CA ASP A 8 9.69 -0.15 -16.81
C ASP A 8 8.96 -1.14 -15.89
N VAL A 9 9.48 -2.36 -15.71
CA VAL A 9 9.28 -3.05 -14.43
C VAL A 9 10.25 -2.46 -13.42
N ARG A 10 10.01 -1.23 -12.96
CA ARG A 10 10.65 -0.73 -11.75
C ARG A 10 10.06 -1.55 -10.60
N ASP A 11 10.86 -2.41 -9.98
CA ASP A 11 10.55 -2.93 -8.65
C ASP A 11 10.57 -1.73 -7.68
N VAL A 12 9.44 -1.01 -7.63
CA VAL A 12 9.26 0.16 -6.77
C VAL A 12 9.24 -0.35 -5.34
N VAL A 13 10.32 -0.07 -4.62
CA VAL A 13 10.42 -0.37 -3.19
C VAL A 13 9.41 0.51 -2.44
N VAL A 14 8.30 -0.10 -2.00
CA VAL A 14 7.28 0.58 -1.20
C VAL A 14 7.82 0.94 0.18
N THR A 15 7.48 2.13 0.64
CA THR A 15 7.88 2.61 1.97
C THR A 15 6.80 2.39 3.02
N GLY A 16 7.19 2.27 4.29
CA GLY A 16 6.22 2.21 5.39
C GLY A 16 5.37 3.48 5.53
N ALA A 17 5.90 4.64 5.11
CA ALA A 17 5.13 5.88 5.01
C ALA A 17 4.03 5.79 3.95
N GLN A 18 4.34 5.28 2.75
CA GLN A 18 3.32 5.09 1.72
C GLN A 18 2.24 4.09 2.15
N LEU A 19 2.62 2.98 2.79
CA LEU A 19 1.63 2.01 3.32
C LEU A 19 0.66 2.67 4.32
N ARG A 20 1.20 3.47 5.27
CA ARG A 20 0.36 4.22 6.22
C ARG A 20 -0.52 5.25 5.53
N ALA A 21 0.02 5.99 4.55
CA ALA A 21 -0.72 6.99 3.79
C ALA A 21 -1.87 6.36 3.01
N ALA A 22 -1.60 5.28 2.27
CA ALA A 22 -2.61 4.50 1.55
C ALA A 22 -3.76 4.05 2.47
N ARG A 23 -3.39 3.47 3.62
CA ARG A 23 -4.34 3.01 4.61
C ARG A 23 -5.18 4.17 5.19
N GLY A 24 -4.55 5.31 5.42
CA GLY A 24 -5.21 6.54 5.87
C GLY A 24 -6.23 7.08 4.86
N LEU A 25 -5.85 7.16 3.58
CA LEU A 25 -6.74 7.58 2.49
C LEU A 25 -7.99 6.70 2.39
N LEU A 26 -7.83 5.39 2.58
CA LEU A 26 -8.91 4.42 2.54
C LEU A 26 -9.70 4.32 3.85
N ASN A 27 -9.34 5.09 4.88
CA ASN A 27 -9.89 4.99 6.24
C ASN A 27 -9.84 3.56 6.83
N MET A 28 -8.82 2.80 6.46
CA MET A 28 -8.64 1.40 6.84
C MET A 28 -7.84 1.30 8.15
N SER A 29 -8.21 0.41 9.07
CA SER A 29 -7.40 0.13 10.26
C SER A 29 -6.28 -0.87 9.95
N VAL A 30 -5.26 -0.94 10.81
CA VAL A 30 -4.18 -1.95 10.68
C VAL A 30 -4.77 -3.37 10.75
N SER A 31 -5.80 -3.58 11.57
CA SER A 31 -6.56 -4.83 11.64
C SER A 31 -7.32 -5.14 10.35
N ASP A 32 -8.00 -4.16 9.75
CA ASP A 32 -8.69 -4.37 8.47
C ASP A 32 -7.71 -4.79 7.37
N LEU A 33 -6.52 -4.16 7.32
CA LEU A 33 -5.49 -4.51 6.35
C LEU A 33 -4.90 -5.90 6.62
N ALA A 34 -4.65 -6.23 7.89
CA ALA A 34 -4.18 -7.56 8.28
C ALA A 34 -5.17 -8.66 7.86
N GLU A 35 -6.46 -8.46 8.11
CA GLU A 35 -7.51 -9.39 7.69
C GLU A 35 -7.59 -9.53 6.17
N ARG A 36 -7.58 -8.41 5.42
CA ARG A 36 -7.66 -8.42 3.95
C ARG A 36 -6.47 -9.09 3.29
N THR A 37 -5.28 -8.97 3.89
CA THR A 37 -4.05 -9.59 3.39
C THR A 37 -3.83 -11.01 3.91
N GLY A 38 -4.51 -11.42 4.98
CA GLY A 38 -4.20 -12.65 5.71
C GLY A 38 -2.88 -12.62 6.48
N LEU A 39 -2.23 -11.46 6.59
CA LEU A 39 -0.99 -11.29 7.36
C LEU A 39 -1.28 -11.10 8.84
N ALA A 40 -0.34 -11.50 9.69
CA ALA A 40 -0.41 -11.22 11.12
C ALA A 40 -0.40 -9.69 11.38
N LEU A 41 -1.14 -9.22 12.38
CA LEU A 41 -1.23 -7.80 12.74
C LEU A 41 0.15 -7.17 12.97
N ASN A 42 1.07 -7.89 13.62
CA ASN A 42 2.44 -7.44 13.86
C ASN A 42 3.26 -7.28 12.57
N THR A 43 2.97 -8.08 11.54
CA THR A 43 3.62 -7.95 10.23
C THR A 43 3.21 -6.66 9.55
N VAL A 44 1.93 -6.29 9.60
CA VAL A 44 1.45 -5.01 9.05
C VAL A 44 2.04 -3.83 9.83
N ARG A 45 2.03 -3.89 11.17
CA ARG A 45 2.68 -2.86 12.01
C ARG A 45 4.17 -2.72 11.70
N LYS A 46 4.87 -3.83 11.48
CA LYS A 46 6.28 -3.84 11.09
C LYS A 46 6.48 -3.21 9.72
N ALA A 47 5.65 -3.54 8.74
CA ALA A 47 5.73 -2.94 7.40
C ALA A 47 5.55 -1.41 7.42
N GLU A 48 4.69 -0.92 8.32
CA GLU A 48 4.37 0.50 8.48
C GLU A 48 5.34 1.28 9.41
N SER A 49 6.33 0.62 10.03
CA SER A 49 7.08 1.18 11.17
C SER A 49 8.10 2.25 10.83
N THR A 50 8.47 2.40 9.55
CA THR A 50 9.50 3.34 9.09
C THR A 50 8.95 4.27 8.01
N ASN A 51 9.65 5.38 7.76
CA ASN A 51 9.41 6.22 6.57
C ASN A 51 10.21 5.73 5.34
N ALA A 52 11.11 4.76 5.54
CA ALA A 52 11.95 4.18 4.50
C ALA A 52 11.28 2.92 3.92
N ALA A 53 12.06 2.13 3.18
CA ALA A 53 11.64 0.82 2.66
C ALA A 53 10.95 -0.02 3.77
N ALA A 54 9.79 -0.59 3.44
CA ALA A 54 9.03 -1.41 4.38
C ALA A 54 9.87 -2.62 4.84
N PRO A 55 10.11 -2.82 6.15
CA PRO A 55 11.02 -3.87 6.64
C PRO A 55 10.33 -5.25 6.71
N VAL A 56 9.82 -5.70 5.56
CA VAL A 56 9.16 -6.99 5.34
C VAL A 56 9.67 -7.63 4.05
N THR A 57 9.35 -8.90 3.82
CA THR A 57 9.73 -9.58 2.57
C THR A 57 9.10 -8.91 1.36
N ALA A 58 9.73 -9.04 0.18
CA ALA A 58 9.17 -8.54 -1.07
C ALA A 58 7.77 -9.10 -1.36
N ALA A 59 7.53 -10.38 -1.00
CA ALA A 59 6.21 -11.00 -1.12
C ALA A 59 5.15 -10.31 -0.26
N ASN A 60 5.45 -10.02 1.02
CA ASN A 60 4.52 -9.33 1.92
C ASN A 60 4.32 -7.87 1.50
N ALA A 61 5.38 -7.19 1.06
CA ALA A 61 5.29 -5.83 0.53
C ALA A 61 4.37 -5.79 -0.69
N LYS A 62 4.54 -6.71 -1.66
CA LYS A 62 3.68 -6.83 -2.84
C LYS A 62 2.23 -7.10 -2.47
N LEU A 63 1.98 -8.01 -1.51
CA LEU A 63 0.64 -8.34 -1.05
C LEU A 63 -0.08 -7.15 -0.38
N LEU A 64 0.64 -6.39 0.45
CA LEU A 64 0.12 -5.16 1.07
C LEU A 64 -0.23 -4.12 0.01
N THR A 65 0.71 -3.85 -0.92
CA THR A 65 0.53 -2.89 -2.01
C THR A 65 -0.66 -3.27 -2.89
N SER A 66 -0.73 -4.51 -3.39
CA SER A 66 -1.81 -4.94 -4.28
C SER A 66 -3.18 -4.91 -3.61
N THR A 67 -3.24 -5.22 -2.30
CA THR A 67 -4.49 -5.19 -1.53
C THR A 67 -5.00 -3.76 -1.35
N LEU A 68 -4.10 -2.81 -1.10
CA LEU A 68 -4.44 -1.39 -0.98
C LEU A 68 -4.83 -0.82 -2.35
N GLU A 69 -4.12 -1.17 -3.42
CA GLU A 69 -4.45 -0.73 -4.78
C GLU A 69 -5.82 -1.24 -5.24
N ALA A 70 -6.13 -2.51 -4.95
CA ALA A 70 -7.45 -3.09 -5.21
C ALA A 70 -8.56 -2.41 -4.39
N ALA A 71 -8.22 -1.81 -3.26
CA ALA A 71 -9.15 -1.04 -2.44
C ALA A 71 -9.34 0.41 -2.90
N GLY A 72 -8.58 0.89 -3.90
CA GLY A 72 -8.84 2.18 -4.54
C GLY A 72 -7.73 3.22 -4.43
N VAL A 73 -6.51 2.85 -4.02
CA VAL A 73 -5.35 3.75 -4.10
C VAL A 73 -4.42 3.42 -5.26
N MET A 74 -3.48 4.33 -5.52
CA MET A 74 -2.35 4.16 -6.42
C MET A 74 -1.07 4.65 -5.73
N PHE A 75 -0.02 3.84 -5.78
CA PHE A 75 1.30 4.23 -5.28
C PHE A 75 2.05 5.04 -6.32
N ILE A 76 2.65 6.14 -5.89
CA ILE A 76 3.43 7.04 -6.74
C ILE A 76 4.90 6.86 -6.35
N PRO A 77 5.78 6.40 -7.26
CA PRO A 77 7.20 6.26 -6.99
C PRO A 77 7.84 7.62 -6.73
N ALA A 78 9.01 7.62 -6.08
CA ALA A 78 9.74 8.86 -5.83
C ALA A 78 10.16 9.52 -7.15
N GLY A 79 9.59 10.70 -7.42
CA GLY A 79 10.05 11.62 -8.46
C GLY A 79 10.86 12.76 -7.84
N THR A 80 10.67 13.97 -8.37
CA THR A 80 11.29 15.20 -7.84
C THR A 80 10.78 15.60 -6.45
N HIS A 81 9.55 15.21 -6.10
CA HIS A 81 8.88 15.60 -4.84
C HIS A 81 8.77 14.44 -3.83
N GLY A 82 9.56 13.38 -4.01
CA GLY A 82 9.51 12.18 -3.17
C GLY A 82 8.37 11.22 -3.54
N ALA A 83 8.24 10.13 -2.77
CA ALA A 83 7.24 9.08 -2.99
C ALA A 83 5.89 9.44 -2.35
N GLY A 84 4.78 9.00 -2.97
CA GLY A 84 3.43 9.36 -2.55
C GLY A 84 2.40 8.26 -2.73
N VAL A 85 1.16 8.57 -2.37
CA VAL A 85 -0.04 7.74 -2.61
C VAL A 85 -1.22 8.66 -2.91
N GLN A 86 -2.07 8.27 -3.84
CA GLN A 86 -3.32 8.97 -4.16
C GLN A 86 -4.51 8.01 -4.27
N LEU A 87 -5.73 8.55 -4.19
CA LEU A 87 -6.94 7.82 -4.55
C LEU A 87 -7.03 7.63 -6.06
N ARG A 88 -7.60 6.51 -6.52
CA ARG A 88 -7.73 6.18 -7.95
C ARG A 88 -8.84 6.98 -8.63
N SER A 89 -9.86 7.42 -7.89
CA SER A 89 -10.90 8.30 -8.40
C SER A 89 -11.24 9.40 -7.38
N PRO A 90 -11.80 10.54 -7.83
CA PRO A 90 -12.21 11.62 -6.93
C PRO A 90 -13.36 11.20 -6.01
N ASP A 91 -14.17 10.23 -6.45
CA ASP A 91 -15.35 9.73 -5.73
C ASP A 91 -15.04 8.46 -4.91
N GLN A 92 -13.76 8.19 -4.63
CA GLN A 92 -13.41 7.05 -3.77
C GLN A 92 -13.90 7.31 -2.35
N GLU A 93 -15.02 6.69 -2.02
CA GLU A 93 -15.59 6.73 -0.68
C GLU A 93 -14.66 6.05 0.34
N PRO A 94 -14.43 6.67 1.51
CA PRO A 94 -13.69 6.05 2.59
C PRO A 94 -14.34 4.70 2.96
N LEU A 95 -13.52 3.66 3.18
CA LEU A 95 -14.06 2.38 3.62
C LEU A 95 -14.72 2.57 5.00
N LYS A 96 -15.92 2.01 5.14
CA LYS A 96 -16.61 1.98 6.43
C LYS A 96 -15.77 1.17 7.41
N ARG A 97 -15.31 1.80 8.49
CA ARG A 97 -14.62 1.09 9.56
C ARG A 97 -15.55 0.01 10.11
N ARG A 98 -15.07 -1.23 10.14
CA ARG A 98 -15.76 -2.28 10.89
C ARG A 98 -15.70 -1.91 12.36
N ARG A 99 -16.87 -1.85 13.00
CA ARG A 99 -16.94 -1.83 14.45
C ARG A 99 -16.57 -3.23 14.92
N VAL A 100 -15.43 -3.37 15.59
CA VAL A 100 -15.10 -4.61 16.28
C VAL A 100 -16.09 -4.73 17.43
N ALA A 101 -16.91 -5.78 17.44
CA ALA A 101 -17.74 -6.10 18.60
C ALA A 101 -16.81 -6.41 19.77
N LYS A 102 -17.09 -5.80 20.93
CA LYS A 102 -16.34 -6.00 22.17
C LYS A 102 -16.55 -7.40 22.73
#